data_AF-A0A2G6K810-F1
#
_entry.id   AF-A0A2G6K810-F1
#
_cell.length_a   1.000
_cell.length_b   1.000
_cell.length_c   1.000
_cell.angle_alpha   90.00
_cell.angle_beta   90.00
_cell.angle_gamma   90.00
#
_symmetry.space_group_name_H-M   'P 1'
#
loop_
_entity.id
_entity.type
_entity.pdbx_description
1 polymer ?
#
loop_
_entity_poly.entity_id
_entity_poly.type
_entity_poly.pdbx_seq_one_letter_code
_entity_poly.pdbx_strand_id
1 'polypeptide(L)'
;MPMSPRQLPDLPVVDVLDEVKRALEHTGRGVVVAPPGAGKTTLIPLALLDESWLGEQRIVMLEPRRLSARAAARRMALPNPRRTQDWSGNPYRGGHRGDLDPATSA
;
A
#
# COMPACT_ATOMS: atom_id res chain seq x y z
N MET A 1 -8.08 0.40 -22.09
CA MET A 1 -7.89 -0.52 -20.95
C MET A 1 -8.44 0.20 -19.71
N PRO A 2 -9.59 -0.19 -19.14
CA PRO A 2 -10.02 0.39 -17.86
C PRO A 2 -9.00 -0.02 -16.80
N MET A 3 -8.44 0.95 -16.07
CA MET A 3 -7.52 0.68 -14.96
C MET A 3 -8.26 -0.14 -13.92
N SER A 4 -7.72 -1.32 -13.57
CA SER A 4 -8.30 -2.17 -12.53
C SER A 4 -8.29 -1.43 -11.19
N PRO A 5 -9.37 -1.48 -10.39
CA PRO A 5 -9.44 -0.76 -9.12
C PRO A 5 -8.28 -1.21 -8.22
N ARG A 6 -7.54 -0.25 -7.66
CA ARG A 6 -6.49 -0.58 -6.70
C ARG A 6 -7.15 -1.25 -5.49
N GLN A 7 -6.86 -2.54 -5.29
CA GLN A 7 -7.39 -3.26 -4.13
C GLN A 7 -6.71 -2.77 -2.85
N LEU A 8 -7.41 -1.98 -2.03
CA LEU A 8 -6.86 -1.38 -0.81
C LEU A 8 -6.76 -2.44 0.32
N PRO A 9 -5.73 -2.37 1.19
CA PRO A 9 -5.62 -3.25 2.36
C PRO A 9 -6.74 -2.98 3.38
N ASP A 10 -7.08 -4.01 4.14
CA ASP A 10 -8.14 -4.00 5.14
C ASP A 10 -7.71 -3.18 6.37
N LEU A 11 -8.15 -1.93 6.44
CA LEU A 11 -7.85 -0.98 7.52
C LEU A 11 -9.14 -0.26 7.94
N PRO A 12 -9.26 0.22 9.19
CA PRO A 12 -10.50 0.85 9.70
C PRO A 12 -10.99 2.07 8.92
N VAL A 13 -10.16 2.66 8.05
CA VAL A 13 -10.58 3.78 7.19
C VAL A 13 -11.41 3.34 5.98
N VAL A 14 -11.41 2.05 5.63
CA VAL A 14 -12.17 1.53 4.49
C VAL A 14 -13.67 1.81 4.66
N ASP A 15 -14.18 1.66 5.88
CA ASP A 15 -15.59 1.88 6.22
C ASP A 15 -16.10 3.29 5.93
N VAL A 16 -15.21 4.29 5.90
CA VAL A 16 -15.56 5.69 5.66
C VAL A 16 -15.27 6.15 4.22
N LEU A 17 -14.64 5.32 3.38
CA LEU A 17 -14.19 5.74 2.05
C LEU A 17 -15.34 6.20 1.15
N ASP A 18 -16.48 5.48 1.17
CA ASP A 18 -17.62 5.83 0.33
C ASP A 18 -18.22 7.18 0.73
N GLU A 19 -18.27 7.48 2.03
CA GLU A 19 -18.73 8.78 2.52
C GLU A 19 -17.75 9.90 2.14
N VAL A 20 -16.44 9.65 2.26
CA VAL A 20 -15.40 10.60 1.82
C VAL A 20 -15.54 10.92 0.33
N LYS A 21 -15.69 9.90 -0.52
CA LYS A 21 -15.84 10.07 -1.97
C LYS A 21 -17.06 10.92 -2.31
N ARG A 22 -18.22 10.59 -1.72
CA ARG A 22 -19.47 11.35 -1.91
C ARG A 22 -19.34 12.80 -1.44
N ALA A 23 -18.73 13.02 -0.28
CA ALA A 23 -18.53 14.36 0.25
C ALA A 23 -17.66 15.21 -0.68
N LEU A 24 -16.57 14.64 -1.22
CA LEU A 24 -15.68 15.33 -2.15
C LEU A 24 -16.34 15.55 -3.52
N GLU A 25 -17.05 14.57 -4.06
CA GLU A 25 -17.76 14.70 -5.34
C GLU A 25 -18.85 15.79 -5.30
N HIS A 26 -19.67 15.81 -4.25
CA HIS A 26 -20.84 16.70 -4.20
C HIS A 26 -20.56 18.06 -3.56
N THR A 27 -19.66 18.13 -2.59
CA THR A 27 -19.43 19.35 -1.79
C THR A 27 -18.02 19.92 -1.94
N GLY A 28 -17.10 19.14 -2.53
CA GLY A 28 -15.69 19.53 -2.71
C GLY A 28 -14.86 19.53 -1.41
N ARG A 29 -15.44 19.15 -0.27
CA ARG A 29 -14.76 19.18 1.04
C ARG A 29 -15.34 18.16 2.02
N GLY A 30 -14.52 17.71 2.97
CA GLY A 30 -14.95 16.81 4.02
C GLY A 30 -13.95 16.80 5.18
N VAL A 31 -14.43 16.47 6.37
CA VAL A 31 -13.58 16.26 7.56
C VAL A 31 -13.65 14.80 7.92
N VAL A 32 -12.50 14.13 7.90
CA VAL A 32 -12.42 12.70 8.21
C VAL A 32 -11.89 12.52 9.62
N VAL A 33 -12.70 11.90 10.48
CA VAL A 33 -12.29 11.47 11.81
C VAL A 33 -12.08 9.97 11.78
N ALA A 34 -10.89 9.52 12.16
CA ALA A 34 -10.61 8.09 12.33
C ALA A 34 -9.54 7.88 13.42
N PRO A 35 -9.44 6.68 14.03
CA PRO A 35 -8.44 6.39 15.07
C PRO A 35 -6.98 6.50 14.57
N PRO A 36 -5.99 6.88 15.39
CA PRO A 36 -4.58 6.85 14.98
C PRO A 36 -4.18 5.51 14.35
N GLY A 37 -3.39 5.53 13.28
CA GLY A 37 -3.00 4.31 12.56
C GLY A 37 -4.05 3.72 11.61
N ALA A 38 -5.28 4.25 11.54
CA ALA A 38 -6.33 3.74 10.65
C ALA A 38 -6.04 3.83 9.13
N GLY A 39 -4.92 4.46 8.72
CA GLY A 39 -4.52 4.51 7.32
C GLY A 39 -5.02 5.72 6.52
N LYS A 40 -5.56 6.77 7.16
CA LYS A 40 -6.07 8.00 6.48
C LYS A 40 -5.06 8.64 5.53
N THR A 41 -3.83 8.83 6.00
CA THR A 41 -2.71 9.41 5.24
C THR A 41 -2.22 8.51 4.10
N THR A 42 -2.72 7.28 3.97
CA THR A 42 -2.26 6.33 2.97
C THR A 42 -3.39 5.90 2.05
N LEU A 43 -4.49 5.37 2.60
CA LEU A 43 -5.57 4.80 1.81
C LEU A 43 -6.51 5.83 1.21
N ILE A 44 -6.84 6.91 1.92
CA ILE A 44 -7.75 7.91 1.37
C ILE A 44 -7.17 8.51 0.08
N PRO A 45 -5.93 9.05 0.04
CA PRO A 45 -5.37 9.57 -1.20
C PRO A 45 -5.34 8.53 -2.31
N LEU A 46 -4.95 7.28 -2.01
CA LEU A 46 -4.90 6.20 -2.99
C LEU A 46 -6.28 5.83 -3.56
N ALA A 47 -7.31 5.83 -2.71
CA ALA A 47 -8.69 5.54 -3.11
C ALA A 47 -9.28 6.64 -4.02
N LEU A 48 -8.83 7.88 -3.84
CA LEU A 48 -9.30 9.04 -4.61
C LEU A 48 -8.64 9.13 -5.99
N LEU A 49 -7.50 8.46 -6.22
CA LEU A 49 -6.80 8.49 -7.51
C LEU A 49 -7.61 7.88 -8.66
N ASP A 50 -8.56 6.99 -8.34
CA ASP A 50 -9.38 6.28 -9.32
C ASP A 50 -10.74 6.99 -9.55
N GLU A 51 -10.98 8.16 -8.93
CA GLU A 51 -12.25 8.87 -9.02
C GLU A 51 -12.36 9.75 -10.28
N SER A 52 -13.53 9.71 -10.93
CA SER A 52 -13.77 10.40 -12.21
C SER A 52 -13.67 11.93 -12.10
N TRP A 53 -14.12 12.50 -10.98
CA TRP A 53 -14.08 13.95 -10.74
C TRP A 53 -12.66 14.49 -10.54
N LEU A 54 -11.69 13.63 -10.22
CA LEU A 54 -10.29 14.03 -10.12
C LEU A 54 -9.68 14.23 -11.51
N GLY A 55 -9.99 13.34 -12.46
CA GLY A 55 -9.45 13.39 -13.82
C GLY A 55 -7.92 13.40 -13.83
N GLU A 56 -7.32 14.37 -14.52
CA GLU A 56 -5.85 14.53 -14.62
C GLU A 56 -5.25 15.41 -13.51
N GLN A 57 -6.06 15.79 -12.52
CA GLN A 57 -5.60 16.64 -11.42
C GLN A 57 -4.72 15.86 -10.43
N ARG A 58 -3.98 16.61 -9.62
CA ARG A 58 -3.06 16.05 -8.62
C ARG A 58 -3.62 16.23 -7.22
N ILE A 59 -3.48 15.19 -6.40
CA ILE A 59 -3.74 15.28 -4.96
C ILE A 59 -2.51 15.85 -4.27
N VAL A 60 -2.67 16.98 -3.58
CA VAL A 60 -1.64 17.59 -2.74
C VAL A 60 -1.92 17.24 -1.28
N MET A 61 -0.95 16.61 -0.63
CA MET A 61 -1.04 16.24 0.79
C MET A 61 -0.14 17.12 1.64
N LEU A 62 -0.69 17.67 2.71
CA LEU A 62 0.06 18.42 3.70
C LEU A 62 0.36 17.53 4.90
N GLU A 63 1.63 17.50 5.31
CA GLU A 63 2.11 16.72 6.45
C GLU A 63 2.94 17.64 7.36
N PRO A 64 2.79 17.56 8.70
CA PRO A 64 3.35 18.54 9.63
C PRO A 64 4.89 18.54 9.67
N ARG A 65 5.54 17.50 9.15
CA ARG A 65 7.00 17.40 9.10
C ARG A 65 7.50 16.61 7.91
N ARG A 66 8.70 16.98 7.43
CA ARG A 66 9.38 16.36 6.29
C ARG A 66 9.53 14.84 6.41
N LEU A 67 9.80 14.33 7.61
CA LEU A 67 9.93 12.88 7.84
C LEU A 67 8.60 12.15 7.64
N SER A 68 7.49 12.70 8.13
CA SER A 68 6.14 12.13 7.93
C SER A 68 5.77 12.13 6.45
N ALA A 69 6.00 13.25 5.76
CA ALA A 69 5.76 13.35 4.31
C ALA A 69 6.50 12.27 3.52
N ARG A 70 7.81 12.10 3.79
CA ARG A 70 8.63 11.07 3.13
C ARG A 70 8.17 9.66 3.46
N ALA A 71 7.80 9.38 4.71
CA ALA A 71 7.32 8.08 5.13
C ALA A 71 5.98 7.73 4.44
N ALA A 72 5.05 8.68 4.39
CA ALA A 72 3.77 8.52 3.69
C ALA A 72 3.97 8.26 2.19
N ALA A 73 4.77 9.09 1.52
CA ALA A 73 5.08 8.94 0.10
C ALA A 73 5.72 7.58 -0.20
N ARG A 74 6.71 7.15 0.59
CA ARG A 74 7.31 5.82 0.46
C ARG A 74 6.27 4.71 0.62
N ARG A 75 5.42 4.78 1.65
CA ARG A 75 4.40 3.76 1.91
C ARG A 75 3.38 3.65 0.77
N MET A 76 2.99 4.77 0.16
CA MET A 76 2.07 4.79 -0.99
C MET A 76 2.75 4.37 -2.32
N ALA A 77 4.07 4.54 -2.42
CA ALA A 77 4.85 4.09 -3.58
C ALA A 77 5.24 2.61 -3.52
N LEU A 78 5.15 1.97 -2.35
CA LEU A 78 5.42 0.53 -2.22
C LEU A 78 4.39 -0.28 -3.03
N PRO A 79 4.81 -1.38 -3.69
CA PRO A 79 3.89 -2.31 -4.32
C PRO A 79 2.88 -2.84 -3.30
N ASN A 80 1.60 -2.77 -3.64
CA ASN A 80 0.53 -3.33 -2.84
C ASN A 80 0.77 -4.84 -2.58
N PRO A 81 0.73 -5.34 -1.33
CA PRO A 81 1.21 -6.67 -0.91
C PRO A 81 0.62 -7.93 -1.58
N ARG A 82 -0.17 -7.84 -2.66
CA ARG A 82 -0.44 -9.02 -3.52
C ARG A 82 0.59 -9.26 -4.62
N ARG A 83 1.52 -8.33 -4.87
CA ARG A 83 2.66 -8.61 -5.78
C ARG A 83 3.73 -9.52 -5.21
N THR A 84 3.64 -9.91 -3.92
CA THR A 84 4.61 -10.81 -3.28
C THR A 84 4.14 -12.27 -3.21
N GLN A 85 2.96 -12.61 -3.75
CA GLN A 85 2.59 -14.02 -3.94
C GLN A 85 3.19 -14.62 -5.21
N ASP A 86 3.77 -13.82 -6.10
CA ASP A 86 4.78 -14.28 -7.07
C ASP A 86 6.20 -14.13 -6.48
N TRP A 87 6.37 -14.71 -5.30
CA TRP A 87 7.69 -15.02 -4.77
C TRP A 87 7.82 -16.55 -4.71
N SER A 88 7.69 -17.17 -5.88
CA SER A 88 8.07 -18.56 -6.12
C SER A 88 9.59 -18.65 -6.21
N GLY A 89 10.27 -18.44 -5.07
CA GLY A 89 11.73 -18.32 -5.05
C GLY A 89 12.39 -18.39 -3.67
N ASN A 90 11.91 -19.31 -2.82
CA ASN A 90 12.57 -19.97 -1.68
C ASN A 90 13.79 -19.26 -1.01
N PRO A 91 13.74 -18.82 0.27
CA PRO A 91 14.88 -18.15 0.89
C PRO A 91 15.71 -19.10 1.75
N TYR A 92 15.22 -20.26 2.17
CA TYR A 92 15.89 -21.10 3.15
C TYR A 92 15.37 -22.54 3.09
N ARG A 93 15.98 -23.37 2.25
CA ARG A 93 15.98 -24.83 2.47
C ARG A 93 17.33 -25.22 3.05
N GLY A 94 17.31 -25.67 4.29
CA GLY A 94 18.47 -25.89 5.15
C GLY A 94 19.46 -26.94 4.63
N GLY A 95 20.74 -26.69 4.90
CA GLY A 95 21.79 -27.70 4.81
C GLY A 95 22.06 -28.27 6.20
N HIS A 96 21.45 -29.42 6.51
CA HIS A 96 21.92 -30.28 7.59
C HIS A 96 22.86 -31.34 6.99
N ARG A 97 24.06 -31.39 7.58
CA ARG A 97 25.14 -32.36 7.36
C ARG A 97 24.66 -33.81 7.42
N GLY A 98 25.27 -34.67 6.60
CA GLY A 98 25.26 -36.12 6.71
C GLY A 98 26.34 -36.72 5.82
N ASP A 99 27.38 -37.25 6.46
CA ASP A 99 28.57 -37.93 5.93
C ASP A 99 28.29 -38.98 4.84
N LEU A 100 29.27 -39.22 3.97
CA LEU A 100 29.94 -40.52 3.78
C LEU A 100 31.31 -40.32 3.06
N ASP A 101 32.37 -40.67 3.78
CA ASP A 101 33.77 -41.00 3.40
C ASP A 101 33.90 -42.04 2.25
N PRO A 102 35.10 -42.49 1.81
CA PRO A 102 36.45 -41.87 1.75
C PRO A 102 37.11 -42.08 0.35
N ALA A 103 38.41 -41.75 0.25
CA ALA A 103 39.39 -42.20 -0.75
C ALA A 103 39.45 -41.47 -2.11
N THR A 104 40.50 -40.68 -2.31
CA THR A 104 41.70 -41.14 -3.04
C THR A 104 42.75 -40.03 -3.04
N SER A 105 43.91 -40.38 -2.50
CA SER A 105 45.18 -39.67 -2.58
C SER A 105 45.78 -39.90 -3.97
N ALA A 106 46.26 -38.84 -4.62
CA ALA A 106 47.40 -38.81 -5.55
C ALA A 106 47.78 -37.35 -5.82
#